data_AF-A0A8T5M0S4-F1
#
_entry.id   AF-A0A8T5M0S4-F1
#
_cell.length_a   1.000
_cell.length_b   1.000
_cell.length_c   1.000
_cell.angle_alpha   90.00
_cell.angle_beta   90.00
_cell.angle_gamma   90.00
#
_symmetry.space_group_name_H-M   'P 1'
#
loop_
_entity.id
_entity.type
_entity.pdbx_description
1 polymer ?
#
loop_
_entity_poly.entity_id
_entity_poly.type
_entity_poly.pdbx_seq_one_letter_code
_entity_poly.pdbx_strand_id
1 'polypeptide(L)'
;MINTTIFGNKIDNNRFGAIDTKIRIAYITSCREVGLDELIGREIVDPINGLNYGYRAGNLENMARILMQGDSEFASNFELVSVLVDDNSEQYRDAWSQAELWPRDLQVPLTEDGLTFTRSLEDITTRIPSQPWKSMRRMQEESRTDFRARKAHAKALYEAAIVSQLISDDVDILISDSYTTIFGPTVLNHYGGLILNIHPAITAVGHPDRLPGLTPTRDAFTRAMYGHVIVSDKHAVDTPDGPRVEVEYEGQQYTAVIVPQSTRHGVTVHVVSEAVDNGPVVLCDEYDINDICRKHGIHMDDITPEAIRDHNYDLKRDILQAALFEYSRRPEVQQQIEARRETNRPLIEVFQTNDVPAIPQTLTGVIAYEH
;
A
#
# COMPACT_ATOMS: atom_id res chain seq x y z
N MET A 1 -5.83 -27.13 9.38
CA MET A 1 -4.38 -27.35 9.18
C MET A 1 -4.15 -27.59 7.70
N ILE A 2 -4.03 -26.51 6.93
CA ILE A 2 -3.70 -26.57 5.50
C ILE A 2 -2.17 -26.53 5.45
N ASN A 3 -1.55 -27.62 5.01
CA ASN A 3 -0.11 -27.71 4.81
C ASN A 3 0.24 -26.93 3.54
N THR A 4 0.52 -25.64 3.67
CA THR A 4 1.19 -24.88 2.62
C THR A 4 2.64 -25.36 2.56
N THR A 5 2.89 -26.31 1.67
CA THR A 5 4.24 -26.84 1.43
C THR A 5 4.98 -25.81 0.58
N ILE A 6 5.60 -24.82 1.23
CA ILE A 6 6.54 -23.91 0.57
C ILE A 6 7.74 -24.75 0.13
N PHE A 7 8.05 -24.68 -1.16
CA PHE A 7 9.09 -25.46 -1.83
C PHE A 7 10.43 -25.36 -1.08
N GLY A 8 10.86 -26.50 -0.53
CA GLY A 8 12.12 -26.66 0.20
C GLY A 8 13.34 -26.67 -0.73
N ASN A 9 13.75 -25.49 -1.20
CA ASN A 9 15.13 -25.27 -1.62
C ASN A 9 15.92 -24.77 -0.41
N LYS A 10 16.85 -25.58 0.10
CA LYS A 10 17.91 -25.09 1.00
C LYS A 10 18.78 -24.12 0.19
N ILE A 11 18.53 -22.83 0.35
CA ILE A 11 19.33 -21.76 -0.25
C ILE A 11 20.62 -21.62 0.57
N ASP A 12 21.74 -21.61 -0.13
CA ASP A 12 23.08 -21.56 0.45
C ASP A 12 23.41 -20.10 0.81
N ASN A 13 23.24 -19.74 2.09
CA ASN A 13 23.40 -18.36 2.61
C ASN A 13 24.85 -17.82 2.60
N ASN A 14 25.82 -18.56 2.05
CA ASN A 14 27.25 -18.28 2.19
C ASN A 14 27.93 -17.59 0.99
N ARG A 15 27.18 -17.15 -0.03
CA ARG A 15 27.77 -16.63 -1.29
C ARG A 15 27.65 -15.14 -1.57
N PHE A 16 26.97 -14.39 -0.72
CA PHE A 16 26.97 -12.93 -0.77
C PHE A 16 27.65 -12.45 0.50
N GLY A 17 28.73 -11.66 0.37
CA GLY A 17 29.38 -11.06 1.53
C GLY A 17 28.31 -10.35 2.34
N ALA A 18 28.10 -10.78 3.58
CA ALA A 18 26.98 -10.32 4.39
C ALA A 18 27.04 -8.79 4.48
N ILE A 19 26.09 -8.12 3.82
CA ILE A 19 25.70 -6.79 4.24
C ILE A 19 25.12 -7.03 5.63
N ASP A 20 25.93 -6.81 6.66
CA ASP A 20 25.60 -7.09 8.07
C ASP A 20 24.54 -6.11 8.62
N THR A 21 23.86 -5.39 7.73
CA THR A 21 22.85 -4.38 8.06
C THR A 21 21.50 -4.78 7.49
N LYS A 22 20.50 -4.76 8.37
CA LYS A 22 19.11 -4.99 7.98
C LYS A 22 18.67 -4.01 6.89
N ILE A 23 17.74 -4.45 6.07
CA ILE A 23 17.06 -3.61 5.07
C ILE A 23 16.03 -2.76 5.80
N ARG A 24 16.18 -1.43 5.70
CA ARG A 24 15.37 -0.45 6.44
C ARG A 24 14.09 -0.12 5.66
N ILE A 25 12.96 -0.71 6.01
CA ILE A 25 11.72 -0.51 5.26
C ILE A 25 10.91 0.67 5.82
N ALA A 26 10.21 1.38 4.93
CA ALA A 26 9.15 2.31 5.30
C ALA A 26 7.80 1.80 4.80
N TYR A 27 6.74 2.20 5.48
CA TYR A 27 5.36 1.86 5.14
C TYR A 27 4.57 3.13 4.84
N ILE A 28 3.86 3.21 3.72
CA ILE A 28 2.99 4.34 3.38
C ILE A 28 1.56 3.89 3.13
N THR A 29 0.60 4.63 3.69
CA THR A 29 -0.82 4.33 3.60
C THR A 29 -1.71 5.57 3.67
N SER A 30 -3.00 5.39 3.39
CA SER A 30 -4.06 6.36 3.65
C SER A 30 -4.94 5.83 4.79
N CYS A 31 -4.83 6.41 5.99
CA CYS A 31 -5.64 6.08 7.17
C CYS A 31 -7.14 6.09 6.88
N ARG A 32 -7.62 7.05 6.07
CA ARG A 32 -9.04 7.07 5.66
C ARG A 32 -9.46 5.80 4.90
N GLU A 33 -8.59 5.26 4.04
CA GLU A 33 -8.88 4.08 3.23
C GLU A 33 -8.91 2.84 4.13
N VAL A 34 -7.83 2.60 4.87
CA VAL A 34 -7.72 1.44 5.76
C VAL A 34 -8.79 1.46 6.86
N GLY A 35 -9.11 2.65 7.38
CA GLY A 35 -10.04 2.83 8.48
C GLY A 35 -11.50 2.82 8.07
N LEU A 36 -11.88 3.56 7.03
CA LEU A 36 -13.28 3.76 6.65
C LEU A 36 -13.76 2.74 5.63
N ASP A 37 -12.92 2.39 4.65
CA ASP A 37 -13.32 1.55 3.52
C ASP A 37 -12.92 0.08 3.72
N GLU A 38 -11.78 -0.17 4.38
CA GLU A 38 -11.29 -1.53 4.63
C GLU A 38 -11.55 -2.04 6.06
N LEU A 39 -12.05 -1.16 6.94
CA LEU A 39 -12.49 -1.47 8.30
C LEU A 39 -11.41 -2.10 9.20
N ILE A 40 -10.15 -1.73 8.99
CA ILE A 40 -9.03 -2.20 9.80
C ILE A 40 -9.21 -1.80 11.27
N GLY A 41 -8.79 -2.70 12.17
CA GLY A 41 -8.82 -2.47 13.61
C GLY A 41 -10.17 -2.81 14.27
N ARG A 42 -11.03 -3.56 13.58
CA ARG A 42 -12.41 -3.83 14.02
C ARG A 42 -12.78 -5.30 13.93
N GLU A 43 -13.75 -5.69 14.74
CA GLU A 43 -14.54 -6.90 14.52
C GLU A 43 -15.44 -6.69 13.31
N ILE A 44 -15.36 -7.59 12.33
CA ILE A 44 -16.09 -7.48 11.07
C ILE A 44 -17.30 -8.39 11.10
N VAL A 45 -18.48 -7.78 10.95
CA VAL A 45 -19.74 -8.48 10.71
C VAL A 45 -20.28 -8.01 9.37
N ASP A 46 -20.47 -8.95 8.46
CA ASP A 46 -21.02 -8.70 7.13
C ASP A 46 -22.45 -8.15 7.25
N PRO A 47 -22.74 -6.94 6.76
CA PRO A 47 -24.07 -6.36 6.88
C PRO A 47 -25.11 -7.06 6.00
N ILE A 48 -24.70 -7.85 5.00
CA ILE A 48 -25.60 -8.49 4.04
C ILE A 48 -26.05 -9.86 4.54
N ASN A 49 -25.11 -10.71 4.97
CA ASN A 49 -25.41 -12.09 5.38
C ASN A 49 -25.21 -12.36 6.88
N GLY A 50 -24.72 -11.39 7.65
CA GLY A 50 -24.54 -11.48 9.10
C GLY A 50 -23.36 -12.36 9.55
N LEU A 51 -22.50 -12.81 8.64
CA LEU A 51 -21.31 -13.58 9.00
C LEU A 51 -20.32 -12.72 9.79
N ASN A 52 -19.75 -13.29 10.84
CA ASN A 52 -18.69 -12.66 11.62
C ASN A 52 -17.32 -13.20 11.17
N TYR A 53 -16.48 -12.32 10.62
CA TYR A 53 -15.12 -12.65 10.18
C TYR A 53 -14.06 -12.41 11.26
N GLY A 54 -14.46 -11.85 12.41
CA GLY A 54 -13.57 -11.57 13.54
C GLY A 54 -12.80 -10.25 13.40
N TYR A 55 -11.77 -10.08 14.22
CA TYR A 55 -10.90 -8.91 14.19
C TYR A 55 -10.03 -8.84 12.92
N ARG A 56 -10.16 -7.76 12.17
CA ARG A 56 -9.31 -7.47 11.01
C ARG A 56 -8.09 -6.63 11.39
N ALA A 57 -6.97 -7.31 11.65
CA ALA A 57 -5.65 -6.69 11.76
C ALA A 57 -5.14 -6.26 10.37
N GLY A 58 -4.51 -5.08 10.29
CA GLY A 58 -3.87 -4.58 9.08
C GLY A 58 -2.47 -5.18 8.84
N ASN A 59 -1.92 -4.99 7.65
CA ASN A 59 -0.58 -5.49 7.31
C ASN A 59 0.52 -4.83 8.15
N LEU A 60 0.40 -3.52 8.41
CA LEU A 60 1.33 -2.79 9.29
C LEU A 60 1.37 -3.40 10.70
N GLU A 61 0.21 -3.66 11.30
CA GLU A 61 0.12 -4.29 12.62
C GLU A 61 0.78 -5.68 12.61
N ASN A 62 0.45 -6.51 11.63
CA ASN A 62 1.02 -7.85 11.51
C ASN A 62 2.55 -7.81 11.36
N MET A 63 3.06 -6.93 10.49
CA MET A 63 4.49 -6.76 10.27
C MET A 63 5.21 -6.32 11.54
N ALA A 64 4.67 -5.34 12.27
CA ALA A 64 5.25 -4.89 13.53
C ALA A 64 5.31 -6.02 14.57
N ARG A 65 4.26 -6.86 14.66
CA ARG A 65 4.25 -8.03 15.55
C ARG A 65 5.34 -9.04 15.20
N ILE A 66 5.56 -9.31 13.91
CA ILE A 66 6.60 -10.25 13.45
C ILE A 66 8.00 -9.69 13.70
N LEU A 67 8.21 -8.39 13.48
CA LEU A 67 9.49 -7.74 13.78
C LEU A 67 9.81 -7.81 15.29
N MET A 68 8.79 -7.62 16.15
CA MET A 68 8.95 -7.68 17.61
C MET A 68 9.25 -9.08 18.16
N GLN A 69 8.87 -10.15 17.46
CA GLN A 69 9.22 -11.52 17.89
C GLN A 69 10.75 -11.74 17.88
N GLY A 70 11.47 -11.07 16.99
CA GLY A 70 12.94 -10.99 16.97
C GLY A 70 13.66 -12.26 16.52
N ASP A 71 13.06 -13.44 16.66
CA ASP A 71 13.60 -14.75 16.25
C ASP A 71 13.18 -15.18 14.83
N SER A 72 12.31 -14.40 14.18
CA SER A 72 11.91 -14.66 12.81
C SER A 72 13.03 -14.32 11.82
N GLU A 73 13.08 -15.07 10.71
CA GLU A 73 13.94 -14.72 9.57
C GLU A 73 13.65 -13.29 9.11
N PHE A 74 12.38 -12.86 9.15
CA PHE A 74 11.96 -11.52 8.72
C PHE A 74 12.57 -10.44 9.61
N ALA A 75 12.46 -10.58 10.93
CA ALA A 75 13.07 -9.66 11.90
C ALA A 75 14.60 -9.61 11.82
N SER A 76 15.23 -10.68 11.31
CA SER A 76 16.68 -10.73 11.11
C SER A 76 17.14 -9.98 9.85
N ASN A 77 16.26 -9.79 8.86
CA ASN A 77 16.61 -9.18 7.57
C ASN A 77 16.05 -7.76 7.38
N PHE A 78 14.98 -7.40 8.10
CA PHE A 78 14.28 -6.14 7.91
C PHE A 78 14.10 -5.36 9.21
N GLU A 79 13.98 -4.04 9.07
CA GLU A 79 13.70 -3.11 10.16
C GLU A 79 12.67 -2.07 9.67
N LEU A 80 11.54 -1.93 10.35
CA LEU A 80 10.55 -0.90 10.01
C LEU A 80 10.92 0.42 10.68
N VAL A 81 11.43 1.36 9.89
CA VAL A 81 12.03 2.61 10.41
C VAL A 81 11.11 3.82 10.30
N SER A 82 10.07 3.74 9.46
CA SER A 82 9.19 4.88 9.17
C SER A 82 7.80 4.42 8.74
N VAL A 83 6.76 5.11 9.21
CA VAL A 83 5.38 4.99 8.75
C VAL A 83 4.92 6.35 8.24
N LEU A 84 4.48 6.42 6.98
CA LEU A 84 4.00 7.64 6.35
C LEU A 84 2.49 7.55 6.14
N VAL A 85 1.77 8.61 6.51
CA VAL A 85 0.33 8.71 6.25
C VAL A 85 -0.01 10.00 5.51
N ASP A 86 -0.89 9.91 4.52
CA ASP A 86 -1.21 11.04 3.63
C ASP A 86 -2.44 11.86 4.02
N ASP A 87 -3.04 11.52 5.16
CA ASP A 87 -4.23 12.15 5.69
C ASP A 87 -3.90 13.48 6.38
N ASN A 88 -4.77 14.46 6.22
CA ASN A 88 -4.72 15.66 7.05
C ASN A 88 -5.19 15.34 8.49
N SER A 89 -5.03 16.30 9.41
CA SER A 89 -5.37 16.10 10.82
C SER A 89 -6.83 15.72 11.09
N GLU A 90 -7.76 16.14 10.23
CA GLU A 90 -9.19 15.81 10.34
C GLU A 90 -9.44 14.39 9.87
N GLN A 91 -9.03 14.06 8.64
CA GLN A 91 -9.13 12.71 8.07
C GLN A 91 -8.46 11.65 8.95
N TYR A 92 -7.26 11.96 9.47
CA TYR A 92 -6.56 11.09 10.39
C TYR A 92 -7.38 10.90 11.68
N ARG A 93 -7.89 11.97 12.29
CA ARG A 93 -8.73 11.86 13.49
C ARG A 93 -10.00 11.03 13.22
N ASP A 94 -10.66 11.27 12.10
CA ASP A 94 -11.90 10.59 11.74
C ASP A 94 -11.68 9.09 11.56
N ALA A 95 -10.63 8.69 10.84
CA ALA A 95 -10.25 7.29 10.68
C ALA A 95 -10.03 6.59 12.03
N TRP A 96 -9.33 7.26 12.96
CA TRP A 96 -9.05 6.74 14.29
C TRP A 96 -10.22 6.85 15.28
N SER A 97 -11.21 7.70 15.00
CA SER A 97 -12.38 7.87 15.88
C SER A 97 -13.32 6.67 15.86
N GLN A 98 -13.29 5.91 14.76
CA GLN A 98 -14.16 4.76 14.55
C GLN A 98 -13.54 3.48 15.11
N ALA A 99 -12.22 3.34 14.99
CA ALA A 99 -11.46 2.24 15.56
C ALA A 99 -9.97 2.57 15.62
N GLU A 100 -9.25 1.87 16.49
CA GLU A 100 -7.80 1.91 16.53
C GLU A 100 -7.25 1.13 15.34
N LEU A 101 -6.70 1.82 14.33
CA LEU A 101 -6.21 1.18 13.09
C LEU A 101 -5.08 0.17 13.35
N TRP A 102 -4.27 0.46 14.35
CA TRP A 102 -3.29 -0.44 14.94
C TRP A 102 -3.00 0.03 16.37
N PRO A 103 -2.60 -0.84 17.30
CA PRO A 103 -2.31 -0.42 18.67
C PRO A 103 -1.21 0.65 18.67
N ARG A 104 -1.48 1.84 19.20
CA ARG A 104 -0.54 2.97 19.21
C ARG A 104 0.75 2.65 19.95
N ASP A 105 0.65 1.80 20.97
CA ASP A 105 1.76 1.33 21.79
C ASP A 105 2.48 0.12 21.20
N LEU A 106 2.02 -0.41 20.04
CA LEU A 106 2.72 -1.48 19.34
C LEU A 106 4.12 -1.02 18.99
N GLN A 107 5.09 -1.75 19.50
CA GLN A 107 6.51 -1.43 19.34
C GLN A 107 7.07 -2.06 18.07
N VAL A 108 8.18 -1.51 17.59
CA VAL A 108 9.08 -2.14 16.63
C VAL A 108 10.54 -2.00 17.10
N PRO A 109 11.39 -3.01 16.87
CA PRO A 109 12.81 -2.91 17.18
C PRO A 109 13.52 -2.07 16.11
N LEU A 110 14.39 -1.18 16.55
CA LEU A 110 15.26 -0.36 15.71
C LEU A 110 16.73 -0.55 16.10
N THR A 111 17.64 -0.42 15.14
CA THR A 111 19.08 -0.55 15.33
C THR A 111 19.79 0.74 14.92
N GLU A 112 20.54 1.32 15.85
CA GLU A 112 21.37 2.51 15.63
C GLU A 112 22.71 2.31 16.33
N ASP A 113 23.82 2.53 15.61
CA ASP A 113 25.18 2.36 16.14
C ASP A 113 25.44 1.00 16.83
N GLY A 114 24.81 -0.06 16.32
CA GLY A 114 24.91 -1.42 16.86
C GLY A 114 24.10 -1.67 18.14
N LEU A 115 23.33 -0.69 18.60
CA LEU A 115 22.41 -0.83 19.74
C LEU A 115 20.98 -1.02 19.23
N THR A 116 20.28 -2.00 19.79
CA THR A 116 18.86 -2.23 19.54
C THR A 116 18.01 -1.57 20.61
N PHE A 117 17.01 -0.80 20.21
CA PHE A 117 15.98 -0.22 21.07
C PHE A 117 14.61 -0.41 20.44
N THR A 118 13.54 0.00 21.14
CA THR A 118 12.19 -0.02 20.58
C THR A 118 11.62 1.38 20.43
N ARG A 119 10.74 1.55 19.45
CA ARG A 119 9.87 2.72 19.27
C ARG A 119 8.46 2.25 19.03
N SER A 120 7.48 3.03 19.45
CA SER A 120 6.09 2.75 19.07
C SER A 120 5.86 3.05 17.59
N LEU A 121 4.85 2.42 16.98
CA LEU A 121 4.42 2.78 15.63
C LEU A 121 4.06 4.27 15.53
N GLU A 122 3.45 4.85 16.57
CA GLU A 122 3.15 6.28 16.61
C GLU A 122 4.43 7.13 16.57
N ASP A 123 5.48 6.75 17.30
CA ASP A 123 6.75 7.49 17.34
C ASP A 123 7.46 7.54 15.98
N ILE A 124 7.27 6.52 15.14
CA ILE A 124 7.84 6.47 13.79
C ILE A 124 6.82 6.89 12.71
N THR A 125 5.64 7.36 13.10
CA THR A 125 4.61 7.81 12.16
C THR A 125 4.76 9.28 11.82
N THR A 126 5.02 9.59 10.55
CA THR A 126 5.04 10.94 10.00
C THR A 126 3.81 11.20 9.14
N ARG A 127 3.14 12.32 9.39
CA ARG A 127 1.97 12.79 8.60
C ARG A 127 2.43 13.75 7.52
N ILE A 128 2.18 13.40 6.26
CA ILE A 128 2.48 14.24 5.10
C ILE A 128 1.18 14.39 4.31
N PRO A 129 0.35 15.41 4.56
CA PRO A 129 -1.00 15.46 4.01
C PRO A 129 -1.03 15.72 2.50
N SER A 130 -1.79 14.92 1.74
CA SER A 130 -1.97 15.10 0.29
C SER A 130 -3.06 16.11 -0.08
N GLN A 131 -3.93 16.46 0.88
CA GLN A 131 -5.05 17.38 0.67
C GLN A 131 -4.68 18.75 0.10
N PRO A 132 -3.58 19.42 0.50
CA PRO A 132 -3.23 20.73 -0.04
C PRO A 132 -3.15 20.78 -1.58
N TRP A 133 -2.63 19.74 -2.23
CA TRP A 133 -2.56 19.69 -3.69
C TRP A 133 -3.79 19.02 -4.33
N LYS A 134 -4.40 18.03 -3.66
CA LYS A 134 -5.61 17.35 -4.16
C LYS A 134 -6.82 18.30 -4.22
N SER A 135 -6.99 19.13 -3.20
CA SER A 135 -8.13 20.04 -3.03
C SER A 135 -8.03 21.32 -3.86
N MET A 136 -6.91 21.58 -4.52
CA MET A 136 -6.72 22.78 -5.35
C MET A 136 -7.85 22.95 -6.37
N ARG A 137 -8.34 24.19 -6.45
CA ARG A 137 -9.34 24.62 -7.41
C ARG A 137 -8.72 25.61 -8.40
N ARG A 138 -9.25 25.59 -9.63
CA ARG A 138 -8.89 26.56 -10.66
C ARG A 138 -9.48 27.92 -10.30
N MET A 139 -8.68 28.98 -10.37
CA MET A 139 -9.15 30.35 -10.13
C MET A 139 -9.97 30.86 -11.32
N GLN A 140 -10.83 31.86 -11.10
CA GLN A 140 -11.79 32.33 -12.11
C GLN A 140 -11.13 32.78 -13.43
N GLU A 141 -9.93 33.35 -13.35
CA GLU A 141 -9.16 33.88 -14.49
C GLU A 141 -7.99 32.98 -14.91
N GLU A 142 -7.79 31.84 -14.24
CA GLU A 142 -6.67 30.95 -14.49
C GLU A 142 -6.94 30.03 -15.69
N SER A 143 -5.98 29.98 -16.63
CA SER A 143 -6.09 29.07 -17.76
C SER A 143 -6.03 27.60 -17.30
N ARG A 144 -6.55 26.68 -18.12
CA ARG A 144 -6.45 25.24 -17.82
C ARG A 144 -4.98 24.77 -17.73
N THR A 145 -4.10 25.38 -18.52
CA THR A 145 -2.67 25.04 -18.55
C THR A 145 -1.98 25.50 -17.28
N ASP A 146 -2.23 26.75 -16.86
CA ASP A 146 -1.63 27.31 -15.65
C ASP A 146 -2.10 26.55 -14.41
N PHE A 147 -3.39 26.22 -14.33
CA PHE A 147 -3.92 25.39 -13.24
C PHE A 147 -3.25 24.02 -13.17
N ARG A 148 -3.05 23.36 -14.31
CA ARG A 148 -2.35 22.06 -14.36
C ARG A 148 -0.90 22.19 -13.92
N ALA A 149 -0.20 23.23 -14.36
CA ALA A 149 1.19 23.49 -13.96
C ALA A 149 1.30 23.75 -12.45
N ARG A 150 0.43 24.62 -11.90
CA ARG A 150 0.38 24.93 -10.47
C ARG A 150 0.04 23.70 -9.63
N LYS A 151 -0.94 22.88 -10.07
CA LYS A 151 -1.30 21.62 -9.40
C LYS A 151 -0.17 20.58 -9.46
N ALA A 152 0.50 20.46 -10.60
CA ALA A 152 1.66 19.58 -10.75
C ALA A 152 2.82 20.01 -9.83
N HIS A 153 3.10 21.31 -9.75
CA HIS A 153 4.10 21.85 -8.85
C HIS A 153 3.76 21.57 -7.37
N ALA A 154 2.50 21.79 -6.96
CA ALA A 154 2.07 21.47 -5.60
C ALA A 154 2.19 19.97 -5.27
N LYS A 155 1.87 19.08 -6.23
CA LYS A 155 2.11 17.64 -6.08
C LYS A 155 3.61 17.33 -5.93
N ALA A 156 4.47 17.97 -6.72
CA ALA A 156 5.91 17.78 -6.63
C ALA A 156 6.47 18.19 -5.26
N LEU A 157 5.95 19.27 -4.65
CA LEU A 157 6.31 19.68 -3.29
C LEU A 157 5.87 18.66 -2.23
N TYR A 158 4.65 18.14 -2.36
CA TYR A 158 4.14 17.05 -1.52
C TYR A 158 5.03 15.80 -1.61
N GLU A 159 5.40 15.40 -2.83
CA GLU A 159 6.28 14.24 -3.04
C GLU A 159 7.72 14.49 -2.58
N ALA A 160 8.21 15.72 -2.67
CA ALA A 160 9.51 16.08 -2.13
C ALA A 160 9.56 15.94 -0.60
N ALA A 161 8.44 16.22 0.10
CA ALA A 161 8.34 15.98 1.54
C ALA A 161 8.42 14.47 1.87
N ILE A 162 7.77 13.61 1.08
CA ILE A 162 7.90 12.15 1.20
C ILE A 162 9.37 11.75 1.02
N VAL A 163 10.00 12.16 -0.08
CA VAL A 163 11.42 11.82 -0.36
C VAL A 163 12.33 12.30 0.76
N SER A 164 12.14 13.52 1.25
CA SER A 164 12.92 14.07 2.37
C SER A 164 12.80 13.21 3.63
N GLN A 165 11.59 12.77 3.98
CA GLN A 165 11.37 11.91 5.14
C GLN A 165 12.05 10.55 4.95
N LEU A 166 11.89 9.92 3.78
CA LEU A 166 12.51 8.63 3.48
C LEU A 166 14.04 8.69 3.49
N ILE A 167 14.64 9.80 3.04
CA ILE A 167 16.09 10.01 3.13
C ILE A 167 16.52 10.20 4.58
N SER A 168 15.80 11.02 5.35
CA SER A 168 16.09 11.28 6.77
C SER A 168 16.08 10.00 7.60
N ASP A 169 15.14 9.09 7.32
CA ASP A 169 15.00 7.82 8.03
C ASP A 169 15.91 6.70 7.48
N ASP A 170 16.73 7.01 6.46
CA ASP A 170 17.61 6.08 5.74
C ASP A 170 16.86 4.83 5.21
N VAL A 171 15.81 5.05 4.43
CA VAL A 171 14.92 3.97 3.98
C VAL A 171 15.47 3.22 2.76
N ASP A 172 15.68 1.91 2.95
CA ASP A 172 15.60 0.70 2.10
C ASP A 172 14.62 0.64 0.94
N ILE A 173 13.39 0.35 1.30
CA ILE A 173 12.31 -0.04 0.41
C ILE A 173 11.07 0.61 0.97
N LEU A 174 10.28 1.24 0.11
CA LEU A 174 8.99 1.79 0.47
C LEU A 174 7.90 0.77 0.15
N ILE A 175 7.06 0.47 1.14
CA ILE A 175 5.89 -0.40 1.00
C ILE A 175 4.65 0.48 0.93
N SER A 176 3.88 0.34 -0.14
CA SER A 176 2.58 0.99 -0.33
C SER A 176 1.48 -0.04 -0.08
N ASP A 177 0.60 0.23 0.89
CA ASP A 177 -0.61 -0.56 1.15
C ASP A 177 -1.77 0.40 1.39
N SER A 178 -2.79 0.33 0.54
CA SER A 178 -3.96 1.22 0.58
C SER A 178 -3.60 2.71 0.55
N TYR A 179 -2.48 3.07 -0.09
CA TYR A 179 -2.12 4.45 -0.38
C TYR A 179 -2.78 4.91 -1.68
N THR A 180 -3.70 5.86 -1.58
CA THR A 180 -4.62 6.24 -2.67
C THR A 180 -4.10 7.37 -3.56
N THR A 181 -2.80 7.64 -3.54
CA THR A 181 -2.17 8.68 -4.35
C THR A 181 -1.16 8.06 -5.30
N ILE A 182 -1.33 8.30 -6.60
CA ILE A 182 -0.38 7.84 -7.61
C ILE A 182 0.97 8.56 -7.44
N PHE A 183 2.04 7.79 -7.26
CA PHE A 183 3.41 8.30 -7.24
C PHE A 183 3.77 8.94 -8.58
N GLY A 184 4.28 10.15 -8.52
CA GLY A 184 4.76 10.92 -9.66
C GLY A 184 6.28 10.89 -9.79
N PRO A 185 6.81 11.62 -10.79
CA PRO A 185 8.23 11.60 -11.10
C PRO A 185 9.13 11.96 -9.92
N THR A 186 8.68 12.81 -8.98
CA THR A 186 9.50 13.19 -7.83
C THR A 186 9.85 11.99 -6.96
N VAL A 187 8.88 11.15 -6.58
CA VAL A 187 9.17 9.94 -5.79
C VAL A 187 9.80 8.86 -6.67
N LEU A 188 9.29 8.66 -7.89
CA LEU A 188 9.76 7.60 -8.79
C LEU A 188 11.22 7.79 -9.24
N ASN A 189 11.70 9.03 -9.39
CA ASN A 189 13.11 9.27 -9.73
C ASN A 189 14.07 8.93 -8.59
N HIS A 190 13.61 8.97 -7.33
CA HIS A 190 14.42 8.67 -6.15
C HIS A 190 14.31 7.21 -5.69
N TYR A 191 13.11 6.63 -5.79
CA TYR A 191 12.79 5.30 -5.25
C TYR A 191 12.25 4.32 -6.31
N GLY A 192 12.18 4.68 -7.59
CA GLY A 192 11.71 3.77 -8.65
C GLY A 192 12.49 2.46 -8.65
N GLY A 193 11.81 1.32 -8.66
CA GLY A 193 12.43 0.00 -8.44
C GLY A 193 12.59 -0.40 -6.97
N LEU A 194 12.40 0.50 -6.01
CA LEU A 194 12.46 0.27 -4.56
C LEU A 194 11.15 0.61 -3.84
N ILE A 195 10.04 0.64 -4.59
CA ILE A 195 8.69 0.79 -4.05
C ILE A 195 7.91 -0.46 -4.41
N LEU A 196 7.41 -1.16 -3.40
CA LEU A 196 6.51 -2.30 -3.56
C LEU A 196 5.10 -1.87 -3.18
N ASN A 197 4.13 -2.18 -4.02
CA ASN A 197 2.72 -2.02 -3.70
C ASN A 197 2.08 -3.39 -3.52
N ILE A 198 1.25 -3.54 -2.49
CA ILE A 198 0.39 -4.70 -2.30
C ILE A 198 -1.03 -4.35 -2.74
N HIS A 199 -1.56 -5.13 -3.67
CA HIS A 199 -2.83 -4.90 -4.32
C HIS A 199 -3.76 -6.10 -4.15
N PRO A 200 -5.03 -5.92 -3.70
CA PRO A 200 -5.98 -7.01 -3.54
C PRO A 200 -6.61 -7.43 -4.88
N ALA A 201 -5.77 -7.72 -5.87
CA ALA A 201 -6.16 -8.30 -7.15
C ALA A 201 -4.96 -8.93 -7.85
N ILE A 202 -5.24 -9.70 -8.90
CA ILE A 202 -4.23 -10.06 -9.91
C ILE A 202 -3.94 -8.81 -10.76
N THR A 203 -2.69 -8.36 -10.81
CA THR A 203 -2.30 -7.15 -11.58
C THR A 203 -1.45 -7.44 -12.81
N ALA A 204 -0.93 -8.66 -12.96
CA ALA A 204 -0.06 -9.05 -14.07
C ALA A 204 -0.67 -8.69 -15.44
N VAL A 205 0.02 -7.83 -16.20
CA VAL A 205 -0.42 -7.37 -17.52
C VAL A 205 -0.57 -8.58 -18.46
N GLY A 206 -1.73 -8.68 -19.10
CA GLY A 206 -2.09 -9.80 -19.98
C GLY A 206 -2.73 -10.99 -19.27
N HIS A 207 -2.82 -11.00 -17.93
CA HIS A 207 -3.54 -12.03 -17.21
C HIS A 207 -5.06 -11.91 -17.46
N PRO A 208 -5.79 -13.00 -17.77
CA PRO A 208 -7.23 -12.95 -18.09
C PRO A 208 -8.10 -12.45 -16.92
N ASP A 209 -7.63 -12.66 -15.69
CA ASP A 209 -8.32 -12.26 -14.46
C ASP A 209 -7.76 -10.97 -13.83
N ARG A 210 -7.05 -10.16 -14.63
CA ARG A 210 -6.47 -8.90 -14.16
C ARG A 210 -7.55 -7.88 -13.78
N LEU A 211 -7.44 -7.30 -12.58
CA LEU A 211 -8.39 -6.32 -12.02
C LEU A 211 -7.65 -5.15 -11.33
N PRO A 212 -7.12 -4.17 -12.09
CA PRO A 212 -6.36 -3.05 -11.53
C PRO A 212 -7.28 -1.94 -11.00
N GLY A 213 -6.72 -1.01 -10.24
CA GLY A 213 -7.35 0.23 -9.80
C GLY A 213 -8.02 0.11 -8.44
N LEU A 214 -8.81 1.13 -8.08
CA LEU A 214 -9.25 1.35 -6.69
C LEU A 214 -10.29 0.34 -6.15
N THR A 215 -10.98 -0.39 -7.01
CA THR A 215 -12.18 -1.17 -6.63
C THR A 215 -12.07 -2.67 -6.94
N PRO A 216 -10.90 -3.32 -6.76
CA PRO A 216 -10.66 -4.66 -7.29
C PRO A 216 -11.55 -5.72 -6.64
N THR A 217 -11.85 -5.60 -5.34
CA THR A 217 -12.77 -6.49 -4.63
C THR A 217 -14.18 -6.45 -5.21
N ARG A 218 -14.70 -5.25 -5.50
CA ARG A 218 -16.00 -5.06 -6.12
C ARG A 218 -16.01 -5.61 -7.54
N ASP A 219 -14.94 -5.40 -8.28
CA ASP A 219 -14.84 -5.90 -9.64
C ASP A 219 -14.73 -7.43 -9.70
N ALA A 220 -14.04 -8.04 -8.73
CA ALA A 220 -14.00 -9.49 -8.58
C ALA A 220 -15.39 -10.05 -8.28
N PHE A 221 -16.11 -9.42 -7.34
CA PHE A 221 -17.50 -9.78 -7.03
C PHE A 221 -18.42 -9.65 -8.25
N THR A 222 -18.45 -8.48 -8.88
CA THR A 222 -19.36 -8.22 -10.02
C THR A 222 -19.02 -9.09 -11.23
N ARG A 223 -17.73 -9.37 -11.47
CA ARG A 223 -17.30 -10.30 -12.51
C ARG A 223 -17.74 -11.72 -12.20
N ALA A 224 -17.58 -12.19 -10.96
CA ALA A 224 -17.93 -13.54 -10.54
C ALA A 224 -19.43 -13.78 -10.56
N MET A 225 -20.24 -12.80 -10.18
CA MET A 225 -21.70 -12.95 -10.06
C MET A 225 -22.47 -12.57 -11.32
N TYR A 226 -21.99 -11.57 -12.06
CA TYR A 226 -22.76 -10.93 -13.12
C TYR A 226 -22.04 -10.87 -14.47
N GLY A 227 -20.79 -11.33 -14.57
CA GLY A 227 -20.03 -11.33 -15.83
C GLY A 227 -19.74 -9.93 -16.37
N HIS A 228 -19.52 -8.95 -15.50
CA HIS A 228 -19.10 -7.61 -15.91
C HIS A 228 -18.11 -6.99 -14.92
N VAL A 229 -17.39 -5.96 -15.38
CA VAL A 229 -16.51 -5.12 -14.55
C VAL A 229 -16.97 -3.67 -14.69
N ILE A 230 -17.14 -2.97 -13.57
CA ILE A 230 -17.50 -1.55 -13.56
C ILE A 230 -16.27 -0.72 -13.98
N VAL A 231 -16.44 0.16 -14.96
CA VAL A 231 -15.33 0.94 -15.56
C VAL A 231 -15.52 2.45 -15.48
N SER A 232 -16.71 2.95 -15.18
CA SER A 232 -16.98 4.40 -15.12
C SER A 232 -16.19 5.16 -14.04
N ASP A 233 -15.67 4.46 -13.02
CA ASP A 233 -14.82 5.02 -11.97
C ASP A 233 -13.32 4.69 -12.14
N LYS A 234 -12.94 4.04 -13.25
CA LYS A 234 -11.56 3.68 -13.57
C LYS A 234 -10.95 4.73 -14.49
N HIS A 235 -10.23 5.69 -13.91
CA HIS A 235 -9.65 6.82 -14.66
C HIS A 235 -8.16 6.69 -14.96
N ALA A 236 -7.43 5.81 -14.27
CA ALA A 236 -5.97 5.74 -14.32
C ALA A 236 -5.42 4.34 -14.62
N VAL A 237 -6.28 3.39 -14.98
CA VAL A 237 -5.91 1.99 -15.25
C VAL A 237 -6.50 1.53 -16.56
N ASP A 238 -5.87 0.51 -17.15
CA ASP A 238 -6.42 -0.14 -18.34
C ASP A 238 -7.75 -0.84 -17.98
N THR A 239 -8.74 -0.67 -18.86
CA THR A 239 -10.05 -1.29 -18.72
C THR A 239 -10.17 -2.49 -19.66
N PRO A 240 -10.94 -3.53 -19.30
CA PRO A 240 -11.13 -4.66 -20.20
C PRO A 240 -11.84 -4.22 -21.48
N ASP A 241 -11.54 -4.91 -22.58
CA ASP A 241 -12.27 -4.77 -23.82
C ASP A 241 -13.60 -5.52 -23.76
N GLY A 242 -14.65 -4.95 -24.36
CA GLY A 242 -15.95 -5.61 -24.47
C GLY A 242 -17.12 -4.64 -24.69
N PRO A 243 -18.34 -5.18 -24.88
CA PRO A 243 -19.55 -4.38 -24.94
C PRO A 243 -19.77 -3.61 -23.63
N ARG A 244 -20.07 -2.32 -23.73
CA ARG A 244 -20.43 -1.48 -22.58
C ARG A 244 -21.93 -1.57 -22.30
N VAL A 245 -22.28 -1.63 -21.03
CA VAL A 245 -23.66 -1.66 -20.54
C VAL A 245 -23.80 -0.75 -19.33
N GLU A 246 -25.02 -0.25 -19.11
CA GLU A 246 -25.37 0.45 -17.87
C GLU A 246 -25.88 -0.56 -16.85
N VAL A 247 -25.36 -0.49 -15.63
CA VAL A 247 -25.72 -1.37 -14.51
C VAL A 247 -26.04 -0.53 -13.27
N GLU A 248 -26.95 -1.04 -12.45
CA GLU A 248 -27.18 -0.49 -11.11
C GLU A 248 -26.40 -1.32 -10.09
N TYR A 249 -25.59 -0.65 -9.27
CA TYR A 249 -24.85 -1.26 -8.17
C TYR A 249 -24.97 -0.35 -6.94
N GLU A 250 -25.40 -0.91 -5.80
CA GLU A 250 -25.62 -0.15 -4.55
C GLU A 250 -26.49 1.12 -4.72
N GLY A 251 -27.50 1.05 -5.59
CA GLY A 251 -28.44 2.14 -5.85
C GLY A 251 -27.89 3.28 -6.73
N GLN A 252 -26.70 3.11 -7.31
CA GLN A 252 -26.10 4.04 -8.25
C GLN A 252 -25.93 3.41 -9.64
N GLN A 253 -26.08 4.23 -10.68
CA GLN A 253 -25.88 3.83 -12.07
C GLN A 253 -24.40 3.94 -12.46
N TYR A 254 -23.89 2.91 -13.13
CA TYR A 254 -22.51 2.81 -13.59
C TYR A 254 -22.44 2.28 -15.03
N THR A 255 -21.39 2.68 -15.75
CA THR A 255 -21.01 2.01 -16.99
C THR A 255 -20.08 0.84 -16.66
N ALA A 256 -20.45 -0.36 -17.11
CA ALA A 256 -19.68 -1.59 -16.99
C ALA A 256 -19.31 -2.15 -18.37
N VAL A 257 -18.31 -3.03 -18.40
CA VAL A 257 -17.93 -3.83 -19.58
C VAL A 257 -18.28 -5.29 -19.32
N ILE A 258 -18.99 -5.91 -20.26
CA ILE A 258 -19.27 -7.36 -20.23
C ILE A 258 -17.96 -8.11 -20.47
N VAL A 259 -17.62 -9.03 -19.57
CA VAL A 259 -16.43 -9.87 -19.62
C VAL A 259 -16.80 -11.32 -19.31
N PRO A 260 -15.97 -12.31 -19.66
CA PRO A 260 -16.18 -13.68 -19.20
C PRO A 260 -16.26 -13.74 -17.67
N GLN A 261 -17.34 -14.33 -17.16
CA GLN A 261 -17.51 -14.61 -15.75
C GLN A 261 -16.34 -15.47 -15.26
N SER A 262 -15.77 -15.09 -14.13
CA SER A 262 -14.61 -15.77 -13.54
C SER A 262 -14.67 -15.67 -12.03
N THR A 263 -14.35 -16.77 -11.35
CA THR A 263 -14.22 -16.81 -9.90
C THR A 263 -12.76 -16.70 -9.47
N ARG A 264 -11.83 -16.52 -10.41
CA ARG A 264 -10.40 -16.37 -10.13
C ARG A 264 -10.12 -14.94 -9.66
N HIS A 265 -9.40 -14.84 -8.55
CA HIS A 265 -8.93 -13.59 -7.98
C HIS A 265 -7.60 -13.81 -7.27
N GLY A 266 -7.05 -12.80 -6.61
CA GLY A 266 -5.76 -12.93 -5.95
C GLY A 266 -5.30 -11.66 -5.26
N VAL A 267 -4.13 -11.74 -4.63
CA VAL A 267 -3.40 -10.61 -4.07
C VAL A 267 -2.04 -10.56 -4.75
N THR A 268 -1.62 -9.37 -5.21
CA THR A 268 -0.35 -9.19 -5.90
C THR A 268 0.53 -8.21 -5.13
N VAL A 269 1.80 -8.55 -4.96
CA VAL A 269 2.86 -7.59 -4.64
C VAL A 269 3.63 -7.31 -5.92
N HIS A 270 3.69 -6.03 -6.31
CA HIS A 270 4.38 -5.60 -7.51
C HIS A 270 5.23 -4.37 -7.25
N VAL A 271 6.25 -4.19 -8.08
CA VAL A 271 7.03 -2.95 -8.09
C VAL A 271 6.14 -1.82 -8.61
N VAL A 272 6.20 -0.64 -8.01
CA VAL A 272 5.48 0.53 -8.52
C VAL A 272 6.18 1.09 -9.76
N SER A 273 5.39 1.48 -10.75
CA SER A 273 5.83 2.22 -11.94
C SER A 273 4.95 3.44 -12.17
N GLU A 274 5.19 4.21 -13.23
CA GLU A 274 4.35 5.35 -13.61
C GLU A 274 2.90 4.94 -13.95
N ALA A 275 2.72 3.74 -14.49
CA ALA A 275 1.41 3.20 -14.80
C ALA A 275 0.83 2.47 -13.58
N VAL A 276 -0.42 2.81 -13.23
CA VAL A 276 -1.11 2.25 -12.06
C VAL A 276 -1.27 0.73 -12.23
N ASP A 277 -0.80 0.00 -11.23
CA ASP A 277 -0.85 -1.48 -11.14
C ASP A 277 -0.24 -2.23 -12.34
N ASN A 278 0.69 -1.59 -13.07
CA ASN A 278 1.34 -2.16 -14.26
C ASN A 278 2.82 -2.51 -14.08
N GLY A 279 3.37 -2.25 -12.90
CA GLY A 279 4.78 -2.56 -12.66
C GLY A 279 5.03 -4.08 -12.53
N PRO A 280 6.30 -4.51 -12.63
CA PRO A 280 6.67 -5.91 -12.55
C PRO A 280 6.11 -6.60 -11.30
N VAL A 281 5.40 -7.72 -11.50
CA VAL A 281 4.93 -8.55 -10.38
C VAL A 281 6.14 -9.20 -9.71
N VAL A 282 6.18 -9.07 -8.38
CA VAL A 282 7.12 -9.81 -7.53
C VAL A 282 6.52 -11.17 -7.22
N LEU A 283 5.35 -11.16 -6.60
CA LEU A 283 4.63 -12.36 -6.18
C LEU A 283 3.12 -12.13 -6.35
N CYS A 284 2.39 -13.16 -6.74
CA CYS A 284 0.93 -13.15 -6.82
C CYS A 284 0.42 -14.46 -6.20
N ASP A 285 -0.51 -14.35 -5.26
CA ASP A 285 -1.21 -15.49 -4.70
C ASP A 285 -2.65 -15.48 -5.23
N GLU A 286 -2.97 -16.49 -6.04
CA GLU A 286 -4.25 -16.59 -6.71
C GLU A 286 -5.14 -17.64 -6.07
N TYR A 287 -6.41 -17.33 -5.93
CA TYR A 287 -7.40 -18.21 -5.36
C TYR A 287 -8.68 -18.24 -6.19
N ASP A 288 -9.52 -19.24 -5.91
CA ASP A 288 -10.87 -19.31 -6.43
C ASP A 288 -11.85 -18.80 -5.36
N ILE A 289 -12.76 -17.89 -5.70
CA ILE A 289 -13.78 -17.37 -4.77
C ILE A 289 -14.63 -18.51 -4.18
N ASN A 290 -14.75 -19.65 -4.87
CA ASN A 290 -15.37 -20.85 -4.30
C ASN A 290 -14.66 -21.38 -3.03
N ASP A 291 -13.35 -21.10 -2.85
CA ASP A 291 -12.63 -21.45 -1.63
C ASP A 291 -13.09 -20.64 -0.43
N ILE A 292 -13.49 -19.38 -0.64
CA ILE A 292 -14.10 -18.55 0.40
C ILE A 292 -15.44 -19.16 0.82
N CYS A 293 -16.26 -19.54 -0.16
CA CYS A 293 -17.54 -20.20 0.07
C CYS A 293 -17.36 -21.47 0.93
N ARG A 294 -16.36 -22.30 0.58
CA ARG A 294 -15.99 -23.49 1.36
C ARG A 294 -15.49 -23.16 2.77
N LYS A 295 -14.64 -22.14 2.93
CA LYS A 295 -14.07 -21.71 4.22
C LYS A 295 -15.17 -21.28 5.20
N HIS A 296 -16.18 -20.54 4.71
CA HIS A 296 -17.24 -19.97 5.55
C HIS A 296 -18.54 -20.79 5.55
N GLY A 297 -18.63 -21.86 4.75
CA GLY A 297 -19.81 -22.70 4.67
C GLY A 297 -21.02 -22.01 4.03
N ILE A 298 -20.78 -21.13 3.06
CA ILE A 298 -21.82 -20.37 2.34
C ILE A 298 -21.93 -20.80 0.88
N HIS A 299 -23.06 -20.52 0.24
CA HIS A 299 -23.24 -20.73 -1.19
C HIS A 299 -22.65 -19.55 -1.97
N MET A 300 -22.32 -19.75 -3.26
CA MET A 300 -21.84 -18.66 -4.12
C MET A 300 -22.88 -17.53 -4.24
N ASP A 301 -24.18 -17.86 -4.17
CA ASP A 301 -25.25 -16.85 -4.20
C ASP A 301 -25.28 -15.96 -2.95
N ASP A 302 -24.62 -16.39 -1.87
CA ASP A 302 -24.50 -15.66 -0.60
C ASP A 302 -23.14 -14.96 -0.45
N ILE A 303 -22.26 -15.02 -1.47
CA ILE A 303 -20.98 -14.34 -1.46
C ILE A 303 -21.18 -12.83 -1.46
N THR A 304 -20.30 -12.11 -0.76
CA THR A 304 -20.34 -10.65 -0.67
C THR A 304 -18.96 -10.07 -1.00
N PRO A 305 -18.87 -8.78 -1.35
CA PRO A 305 -17.59 -8.09 -1.42
C PRO A 305 -16.80 -8.17 -0.10
N GLU A 306 -17.47 -8.21 1.05
CA GLU A 306 -16.83 -8.30 2.36
C GLU A 306 -16.14 -9.65 2.58
N ALA A 307 -16.75 -10.76 2.15
CA ALA A 307 -16.14 -12.09 2.19
C ALA A 307 -14.84 -12.15 1.38
N ILE A 308 -14.83 -11.52 0.20
CA ILE A 308 -13.66 -11.43 -0.67
C ILE A 308 -12.59 -10.53 -0.03
N ARG A 309 -12.99 -9.38 0.53
CA ARG A 309 -12.09 -8.46 1.25
C ARG A 309 -11.41 -9.16 2.42
N ASP A 310 -12.17 -9.89 3.23
CA ASP A 310 -11.66 -10.63 4.38
C ASP A 310 -10.59 -11.64 3.96
N HIS A 311 -10.89 -12.44 2.93
CA HIS A 311 -9.92 -13.40 2.40
C HIS A 311 -8.67 -12.73 1.83
N ASN A 312 -8.83 -11.60 1.12
CA ASN A 312 -7.69 -10.82 0.64
C ASN A 312 -6.79 -10.36 1.80
N TYR A 313 -7.36 -10.01 2.96
CA TYR A 313 -6.60 -9.59 4.13
C TYR A 313 -5.81 -10.73 4.78
N ASP A 314 -6.34 -11.94 4.79
CA ASP A 314 -5.58 -13.13 5.20
C ASP A 314 -4.36 -13.33 4.29
N LEU A 315 -4.56 -13.29 2.97
CA LEU A 315 -3.48 -13.50 1.99
C LEU A 315 -2.45 -12.37 1.98
N LYS A 316 -2.90 -11.11 2.12
CA LYS A 316 -2.04 -9.93 2.14
C LYS A 316 -0.93 -10.05 3.18
N ARG A 317 -1.24 -10.60 4.36
CA ARG A 317 -0.31 -10.76 5.49
C ARG A 317 0.88 -11.64 5.14
N ASP A 318 0.63 -12.75 4.44
CA ASP A 318 1.65 -13.75 4.13
C ASP A 318 2.44 -13.35 2.88
N ILE A 319 1.74 -12.91 1.84
CA ILE A 319 2.36 -12.61 0.55
C ILE A 319 3.31 -11.40 0.62
N LEU A 320 3.00 -10.39 1.44
CA LEU A 320 3.83 -9.19 1.57
C LEU A 320 5.25 -9.53 2.06
N GLN A 321 5.34 -10.36 3.08
CA GLN A 321 6.63 -10.76 3.67
C GLN A 321 7.43 -11.63 2.70
N ALA A 322 6.77 -12.60 2.07
CA ALA A 322 7.39 -13.47 1.08
C ALA A 322 7.93 -12.65 -0.12
N ALA A 323 7.14 -11.70 -0.61
CA ALA A 323 7.53 -10.82 -1.69
C ALA A 323 8.71 -9.90 -1.31
N LEU A 324 8.72 -9.33 -0.09
CA LEU A 324 9.86 -8.54 0.40
C LEU A 324 11.14 -9.35 0.41
N PHE A 325 11.10 -10.58 0.90
CA PHE A 325 12.27 -11.48 0.89
C PHE A 325 12.74 -11.81 -0.51
N GLU A 326 11.83 -12.22 -1.39
CA GLU A 326 12.18 -12.60 -2.75
C GLU A 326 12.76 -11.40 -3.51
N TYR A 327 12.11 -10.25 -3.40
CA TYR A 327 12.51 -9.03 -4.11
C TYR A 327 13.84 -8.50 -3.61
N SER A 328 14.01 -8.41 -2.29
CA SER A 328 15.23 -7.85 -1.71
C SER A 328 16.45 -8.70 -2.02
N ARG A 329 16.32 -10.01 -2.19
CA ARG A 329 17.43 -10.91 -2.53
C ARG A 329 17.90 -10.82 -3.98
N ARG A 330 17.19 -10.08 -4.84
CA ARG A 330 17.58 -9.94 -6.25
C ARG A 330 18.87 -9.11 -6.35
N PRO A 331 19.91 -9.55 -7.09
CA PRO A 331 21.18 -8.84 -7.17
C PRO A 331 21.06 -7.38 -7.60
N GLU A 332 20.19 -7.09 -8.57
CA GLU A 332 19.92 -5.75 -9.05
C GLU A 332 19.28 -4.84 -7.98
N VAL A 333 18.45 -5.41 -7.10
CA VAL A 333 17.82 -4.68 -6.00
C VAL A 333 18.85 -4.38 -4.91
N GLN A 334 19.70 -5.35 -4.57
CA GLN A 334 20.81 -5.15 -3.62
C GLN A 334 21.76 -4.05 -4.09
N GLN A 335 22.17 -4.08 -5.37
CA GLN A 335 23.00 -3.05 -5.96
C GLN A 335 22.32 -1.67 -5.88
N GLN A 336 21.01 -1.60 -6.11
CA GLN A 336 20.26 -0.34 -6.04
C GLN A 336 20.18 0.20 -4.60
N ILE A 337 19.98 -0.68 -3.62
CA ILE A 337 20.00 -0.35 -2.19
C ILE A 337 21.36 0.22 -1.79
N GLU A 338 22.45 -0.48 -2.14
CA GLU A 338 23.83 -0.03 -1.84
C GLU A 338 24.12 1.34 -2.46
N ALA A 339 23.83 1.51 -3.75
CA ALA A 339 24.05 2.77 -4.47
C ALA A 339 23.27 3.93 -3.84
N ARG A 340 22.04 3.68 -3.38
CA ARG A 340 21.24 4.69 -2.70
C ARG A 340 21.80 5.02 -1.32
N ARG A 341 22.17 4.03 -0.50
CA ARG A 341 22.80 4.26 0.81
C ARG A 341 24.05 5.13 0.67
N GLU A 342 24.88 4.87 -0.35
CA GLU A 342 26.05 5.71 -0.65
C GLU A 342 25.65 7.15 -1.04
N THR A 343 24.63 7.30 -1.88
CA THR A 343 24.12 8.61 -2.30
C THR A 343 23.49 9.41 -1.15
N ASN A 344 22.79 8.75 -0.24
CA ASN A 344 22.05 9.39 0.86
C ASN A 344 22.93 9.68 2.07
N ARG A 345 24.02 8.94 2.30
CA ARG A 345 24.92 9.13 3.45
C ARG A 345 25.29 10.60 3.74
N PRO A 346 25.78 11.40 2.79
CA PRO A 346 26.10 12.81 3.07
C PRO A 346 24.87 13.65 3.40
N LEU A 347 23.68 13.30 2.88
CA LEU A 347 22.43 14.00 3.20
C LEU A 347 21.98 13.69 4.62
N ILE A 348 22.10 12.43 5.04
CA ILE A 348 21.78 11.99 6.40
C ILE A 348 22.70 12.68 7.42
N GLU A 349 24.00 12.78 7.14
CA GLU A 349 24.95 13.52 7.99
C GLU A 349 24.54 15.00 8.15
N VAL A 350 24.01 15.62 7.09
CA VAL A 350 23.48 17.01 7.15
C VAL A 350 22.23 17.09 8.02
N PHE A 351 21.33 16.11 7.95
CA PHE A 351 20.13 16.05 8.81
C PHE A 351 20.47 15.82 10.29
N GLN A 352 21.53 15.06 10.58
CA GLN A 352 21.95 14.75 11.95
C GLN A 352 22.77 15.88 12.60
N THR A 353 23.54 16.64 11.82
CA THR A 353 24.49 17.65 12.34
C THR A 353 23.90 19.05 12.44
N ASN A 354 22.88 19.36 11.65
CA ASN A 354 22.18 20.62 11.75
C ASN A 354 20.96 20.44 12.66
N ASP A 355 20.74 21.38 13.58
CA ASP A 355 19.39 21.73 14.04
C ASP A 355 18.62 22.26 12.80
N VAL A 356 18.36 21.40 11.81
CA VAL A 356 17.54 21.75 10.66
C VAL A 356 16.20 22.12 11.28
N PRO A 357 15.74 23.38 11.17
CA PRO A 357 14.43 23.73 11.67
C PRO A 357 13.45 22.77 11.02
N ALA A 358 12.68 22.07 11.87
CA ALA A 358 11.69 21.08 11.47
C ALA A 358 11.05 21.51 10.15
N ILE A 359 10.99 20.59 9.16
CA ILE A 359 10.45 20.80 7.81
C ILE A 359 9.44 21.94 7.88
N PRO A 360 9.72 23.11 7.28
CA PRO A 360 8.97 24.31 7.60
C PRO A 360 7.48 24.01 7.52
N GLN A 361 6.79 24.12 8.67
CA GLN A 361 5.32 24.04 8.69
C GLN A 361 4.73 25.03 7.67
N THR A 362 5.51 26.01 7.20
CA THR A 362 5.19 26.99 6.16
C THR A 362 4.92 26.44 4.76
N LEU A 363 4.95 25.12 4.50
CA LEU A 363 4.19 24.57 3.36
C LEU A 363 2.66 24.72 3.54
N THR A 364 2.18 25.02 4.76
CA THR A 364 0.83 25.57 5.00
C THR A 364 0.73 27.08 4.77
N GLY A 365 1.85 27.79 4.61
CA GLY A 365 1.94 29.25 4.57
C GLY A 365 1.81 29.89 3.18
N VAL A 366 1.81 29.10 2.10
CA VAL A 366 1.59 29.62 0.72
C VAL A 366 0.10 29.64 0.35
N ILE A 367 -0.79 29.24 1.25
CA ILE A 367 -2.23 29.45 1.12
C ILE A 367 -2.74 30.08 2.42
N ALA A 368 -2.42 31.37 2.62
CA ALA A 368 -3.23 32.20 3.49
C ALA A 368 -4.64 32.27 2.85
N TYR A 369 -5.55 31.43 3.32
CA TYR A 369 -6.98 31.69 3.16
C TYR A 369 -7.28 32.90 4.06
N GLU A 370 -7.39 34.08 3.46
CA GLU A 370 -8.15 35.16 4.09
C GLU A 370 -9.60 34.67 4.23
N HIS A 371 -10.09 34.74 5.47
CA HIS A 371 -11.43 34.33 5.88
C HIS A 371 -12.55 35.12 5.20
#